data_AF-A0AAV7CEP8-F1
#
_entry.id   AF-A0AAV7CEP8-F1
#
_cell.length_a   1.000
_cell.length_b   1.000
_cell.length_c   1.000
_cell.angle_alpha   90.00
_cell.angle_beta   90.00
_cell.angle_gamma   90.00
#
_symmetry.space_group_name_H-M   'P 1'
#
loop_
_entity.id
_entity.type
_entity.pdbx_description
1 polymer ?
#
loop_
_entity_poly.entity_id
_entity_poly.type
_entity_poly.pdbx_seq_one_letter_code
_entity_poly.pdbx_strand_id
1 'polypeptide(L)'
;MLLHVVQGQIGAGNYSYLRLNHEGRIILEMKSLKGDADIYVSASTLNPNFDEYELQSTTCGLDIIIVPDHFSRPVGIGIYGHPSHLESEFEIKVYYDRTIHEDPFAEASYDPEHLEASHKPERQTPQDASQEEESMLRTILIGILKIVLEILF
;
A
#
# COMPACT_ATOMS: atom_id res chain seq x y z
N MET A 1 0.67 1.20 16.41
CA MET A 1 1.35 2.00 17.47
C MET A 1 1.29 3.47 17.07
N LEU A 2 0.88 4.37 17.96
CA LEU A 2 0.90 5.82 17.68
C LEU A 2 2.35 6.32 17.57
N LEU A 3 2.67 6.95 16.45
CA LEU A 3 3.98 7.54 16.16
C LEU A 3 3.98 9.04 16.46
N HIS A 4 3.00 9.76 15.91
CA HIS A 4 2.92 11.22 16.00
C HIS A 4 1.47 11.69 16.09
N VAL A 5 1.30 12.87 16.68
CA VAL A 5 0.08 13.67 16.59
C VAL A 5 0.47 15.02 16.01
N VAL A 6 -0.23 15.45 14.98
CA VAL A 6 -0.04 16.74 14.32
C VAL A 6 -1.35 17.50 14.38
N GLN A 7 -1.29 18.76 14.76
CA GLN A 7 -2.46 19.65 14.76
C GLN A 7 -2.17 20.86 13.88
N GLY A 8 -3.21 21.42 13.28
CA GLY A 8 -3.06 22.55 12.39
C GLY A 8 -4.37 23.29 12.14
N GLN A 9 -4.24 24.45 11.50
CA GLN A 9 -5.34 25.27 11.05
C GLN A 9 -5.11 25.64 9.58
N ILE A 10 -6.15 25.63 8.78
CA ILE A 10 -6.08 25.94 7.36
C ILE A 10 -7.26 26.80 6.93
N GLY A 11 -6.98 27.83 6.13
CA GLY A 11 -8.01 28.70 5.58
C GLY A 11 -8.78 28.05 4.42
N ALA A 12 -9.98 28.57 4.16
CA ALA A 12 -10.81 28.18 3.03
C ALA A 12 -10.04 28.16 1.70
N GLY A 13 -10.10 27.06 0.97
CA GLY A 13 -9.50 26.92 -0.35
C GLY A 13 -7.97 26.83 -0.35
N ASN A 14 -7.33 26.70 0.81
CA ASN A 14 -5.87 26.66 0.93
C ASN A 14 -5.37 25.27 1.36
N TYR A 15 -4.06 25.05 1.22
CA TYR A 15 -3.39 23.80 1.55
C TYR A 15 -2.32 23.95 2.63
N SER A 16 -2.21 22.93 3.47
CA SER A 16 -1.00 22.64 4.25
C SER A 16 -0.39 21.33 3.79
N TYR A 17 0.94 21.26 3.72
CA TYR A 17 1.66 20.08 3.23
C TYR A 17 2.56 19.47 4.30
N LEU A 18 2.45 18.17 4.51
CA LEU A 18 3.28 17.37 5.41
C LEU A 18 4.02 16.28 4.62
N ARG A 19 5.09 15.75 5.22
CA ARG A 19 5.89 14.67 4.65
C ARG A 19 5.91 13.48 5.61
N LEU A 20 5.56 12.30 5.10
CA LEU A 20 5.65 11.06 5.83
C LEU A 20 6.90 10.29 5.41
N ASN A 21 7.89 10.24 6.31
CA ASN A 21 9.16 9.53 6.10
C ASN A 21 9.19 8.13 6.72
N HIS A 22 8.20 7.78 7.55
CA HIS A 22 8.18 6.47 8.21
C HIS A 22 7.95 5.36 7.19
N GLU A 23 8.82 4.36 7.23
CA GLU A 23 8.70 3.14 6.42
C GLU A 23 7.58 2.22 6.91
N GLY A 24 7.21 1.26 6.07
CA GLY A 24 6.16 0.27 6.37
C GLY A 24 4.75 0.82 6.19
N ARG A 25 3.75 0.06 6.62
CA ARG A 25 2.33 0.45 6.50
C ARG A 25 1.94 1.42 7.59
N ILE A 26 1.44 2.58 7.20
CA ILE A 26 1.09 3.69 8.09
C ILE A 26 -0.40 3.98 7.97
N ILE A 27 -1.06 4.20 9.10
CA ILE A 27 -2.46 4.64 9.17
C ILE A 27 -2.45 6.11 9.58
N LEU A 28 -3.11 6.95 8.78
CA LEU A 28 -3.38 8.35 9.07
C LEU A 28 -4.84 8.44 9.49
N GLU A 29 -5.08 8.85 10.73
CA GLU A 29 -6.42 9.19 11.21
C GLU A 29 -6.50 10.70 11.37
N MET A 30 -7.25 11.36 10.48
CA MET A 30 -7.51 12.79 10.55
C MET A 30 -8.91 13.06 11.06
N LYS A 31 -9.01 14.05 11.95
CA LYS A 31 -10.28 14.57 12.43
C LYS A 31 -10.31 16.09 12.28
N SER A 32 -11.38 16.59 11.66
CA SER A 32 -11.75 18.00 11.72
C SER A 32 -12.26 18.33 13.12
N LEU A 33 -11.55 19.23 13.83
CA LEU A 33 -11.94 19.77 15.14
C LEU A 33 -12.93 20.93 14.98
N LYS A 34 -12.80 21.69 13.90
CA LYS A 34 -13.67 22.79 13.48
C LYS A 34 -13.62 22.90 11.96
N GLY A 35 -14.71 23.33 11.34
CA GLY A 35 -14.80 23.42 9.89
C GLY A 35 -14.78 22.04 9.24
N ASP A 36 -14.19 21.94 8.06
CA ASP A 36 -14.07 20.72 7.27
C ASP A 36 -12.72 20.72 6.55
N ALA A 37 -11.82 19.86 6.99
CA ALA A 37 -10.51 19.66 6.40
C ALA A 37 -10.50 18.31 5.68
N ASP A 38 -9.98 18.29 4.46
CA ASP A 38 -9.90 17.11 3.61
C ASP A 38 -8.44 16.66 3.46
N ILE A 39 -8.18 15.35 3.38
CA ILE A 39 -6.82 14.80 3.29
C ILE A 39 -6.56 14.08 1.97
N TYR A 40 -5.41 14.39 1.36
CA TYR A 40 -4.91 13.83 0.10
C TYR A 40 -3.48 13.34 0.29
N VAL A 41 -3.12 12.22 -0.33
CA VAL A 41 -1.83 11.55 -0.13
C VAL A 41 -1.28 11.04 -1.45
N SER A 42 0.03 11.18 -1.67
CA SER A 42 0.72 10.65 -2.84
C SER A 42 2.18 10.31 -2.54
N ALA A 43 2.68 9.20 -3.09
CA ALA A 43 4.10 8.87 -3.20
C ALA A 43 4.77 9.55 -4.40
N SER A 44 4.01 9.93 -5.42
CA SER A 44 4.52 10.53 -6.67
C SER A 44 4.78 12.04 -6.56
N THR A 45 4.09 12.73 -5.66
CA THR A 45 4.26 14.18 -5.43
C THR A 45 4.24 14.54 -3.95
N LEU A 46 5.01 15.57 -3.57
CA LEU A 46 5.01 16.13 -2.23
C LEU A 46 3.91 17.17 -1.98
N ASN A 47 3.17 17.53 -3.03
CA ASN A 47 2.11 18.53 -2.99
C ASN A 47 0.79 18.01 -3.57
N PRO A 48 0.27 16.85 -3.09
CA PRO A 48 -0.99 16.32 -3.59
C PRO A 48 -2.14 17.28 -3.30
N ASN A 49 -3.09 17.34 -4.22
CA ASN A 49 -4.24 18.25 -4.16
C ASN A 49 -5.50 17.50 -4.59
N PHE A 50 -6.63 18.20 -4.75
CA PHE A 50 -7.90 17.55 -5.08
C PHE A 50 -7.95 16.96 -6.51
N ASP A 51 -7.07 17.37 -7.42
CA ASP A 51 -6.96 16.83 -8.78
C ASP A 51 -5.83 15.79 -8.91
N GLU A 52 -4.78 15.90 -8.08
CA GLU A 52 -3.58 15.05 -8.15
C GLU A 52 -3.28 14.38 -6.80
N TYR A 53 -3.69 13.13 -6.66
CA TYR A 53 -3.48 12.30 -5.46
C TYR A 53 -3.51 10.80 -5.82
N GLU A 54 -3.02 9.96 -4.90
CA GLU A 54 -3.13 8.49 -5.00
C GLU A 54 -4.11 7.92 -3.96
N LEU A 55 -4.21 8.54 -2.78
CA LEU A 55 -5.19 8.20 -1.74
C LEU A 55 -5.85 9.47 -1.21
N GLN A 56 -7.12 9.40 -0.81
CA GLN A 56 -7.84 10.51 -0.21
C GLN A 56 -8.89 10.05 0.81
N SER A 57 -9.29 10.96 1.69
CA SER A 57 -10.53 10.87 2.48
C SER A 57 -11.05 12.27 2.73
N THR A 58 -12.31 12.50 2.40
CA THR A 58 -12.94 13.83 2.34
C THR A 58 -14.32 13.78 3.00
N THR A 59 -14.35 13.34 4.26
CA THR A 59 -15.60 13.16 5.02
C THR A 59 -15.71 14.22 6.10
N CYS A 60 -16.93 14.62 6.45
CA CYS A 60 -17.16 15.58 7.55
C CYS A 60 -16.94 14.96 8.96
N GLY A 61 -16.13 13.90 9.07
CA GLY A 61 -16.04 13.02 10.23
C GLY A 61 -14.62 12.61 10.55
N LEU A 62 -14.41 11.31 10.74
CA LEU A 62 -13.08 10.73 10.92
C LEU A 62 -12.61 10.19 9.57
N ASP A 63 -11.55 10.81 9.06
CA ASP A 63 -10.90 10.42 7.81
C ASP A 63 -9.76 9.44 8.11
N ILE A 64 -9.79 8.28 7.47
CA ILE A 64 -8.78 7.23 7.67
C ILE A 64 -8.14 6.89 6.34
N ILE A 65 -6.83 7.06 6.25
CA ILE A 65 -6.02 6.63 5.09
C ILE A 65 -5.00 5.60 5.54
N ILE A 66 -4.93 4.49 4.81
CA ILE A 66 -3.90 3.48 4.99
C ILE A 66 -2.87 3.67 3.88
N VAL A 67 -1.71 4.20 4.23
CA VAL A 67 -0.56 4.35 3.33
C VAL A 67 0.18 3.02 3.29
N PRO A 68 0.24 2.34 2.13
CA PRO A 68 0.90 1.04 2.05
C PRO A 68 2.42 1.18 2.19
N ASP A 69 3.07 0.05 2.46
CA ASP A 69 4.52 -0.04 2.64
C ASP A 69 5.32 0.17 1.35
N HIS A 70 4.76 -0.20 0.20
CA HIS A 70 5.41 -0.04 -1.11
C HIS A 70 5.39 1.41 -1.65
N PHE A 71 4.75 2.35 -0.94
CA PHE A 71 4.81 3.76 -1.32
C PHE A 71 6.23 4.29 -1.08
N SER A 72 6.84 4.82 -2.14
CA SER A 72 8.15 5.45 -2.05
C SER A 72 8.13 6.62 -1.06
N ARG A 73 9.08 6.63 -0.11
CA ARG A 73 9.21 7.70 0.88
C ARG A 73 10.14 8.81 0.37
N PRO A 74 9.91 10.08 0.76
CA PRO A 74 8.79 10.58 1.56
C PRO A 74 7.46 10.58 0.79
N VAL A 75 6.38 10.21 1.47
CA VAL A 75 5.01 10.38 0.96
C VAL A 75 4.54 11.80 1.26
N GLY A 76 4.02 12.49 0.25
CA GLY A 76 3.36 13.78 0.37
C GLY A 76 1.97 13.65 0.95
N ILE A 77 1.62 14.55 1.87
CA ILE A 77 0.28 14.66 2.46
C ILE A 77 -0.17 16.10 2.28
N GLY A 78 -1.30 16.30 1.63
CA GLY A 78 -1.99 17.59 1.47
C GLY A 78 -3.23 17.62 2.35
N ILE A 79 -3.35 18.66 3.17
CA ILE A 79 -4.56 18.96 3.94
C ILE A 79 -5.20 20.19 3.33
N TYR A 80 -6.44 20.07 2.88
CA TYR A 80 -7.20 21.12 2.22
C TYR A 80 -8.28 21.67 3.15
N GLY A 81 -8.42 23.01 3.22
CA GLY A 81 -9.55 23.63 3.91
C GLY A 81 -10.75 23.76 2.97
N HIS A 82 -11.85 23.06 3.24
CA HIS A 82 -13.04 23.11 2.39
C HIS A 82 -13.63 24.53 2.30
N PRO A 83 -13.96 25.07 1.10
CA PRO A 83 -14.38 26.46 0.92
C PRO A 83 -15.65 26.89 1.67
N SER A 84 -16.52 25.94 2.05
CA SER A 84 -17.73 26.20 2.85
C SER A 84 -17.43 26.68 4.27
N HIS A 85 -16.20 26.51 4.75
CA HIS A 85 -15.75 26.95 6.07
C HIS A 85 -14.59 27.94 5.90
N LEU A 86 -14.70 29.12 6.51
CA LEU A 86 -13.67 30.16 6.42
C LEU A 86 -12.30 29.67 6.91
N GLU A 87 -12.31 28.78 7.90
CA GLU A 87 -11.15 28.17 8.51
C GLU A 87 -11.55 26.79 9.04
N SER A 88 -10.64 25.82 8.89
CA SER A 88 -10.74 24.48 9.44
C SER A 88 -9.58 24.21 10.38
N GLU A 89 -9.86 23.58 11.52
CA GLU A 89 -8.87 23.12 12.49
C GLU A 89 -8.88 21.60 12.49
N PHE A 90 -7.71 20.95 12.51
CA PHE A 90 -7.61 19.51 12.38
C PHE A 90 -6.56 18.89 13.30
N GLU A 91 -6.74 17.61 13.58
CA GLU A 91 -5.77 16.73 14.23
C GLU A 91 -5.54 15.50 13.37
N ILE A 92 -4.27 15.16 13.10
CA ILE A 92 -3.85 13.92 12.46
C ILE A 92 -3.09 13.08 13.47
N LYS A 93 -3.52 11.84 13.67
CA LYS A 93 -2.78 10.81 14.39
C LYS A 93 -2.17 9.84 13.38
N VAL A 94 -0.86 9.64 13.51
CA VAL A 94 -0.07 8.78 12.62
C VAL A 94 0.25 7.51 13.37
N TYR A 95 -0.24 6.38 12.87
CA TYR A 95 -0.01 5.07 13.47
C TYR A 95 0.82 4.17 12.56
N TYR A 96 1.76 3.42 13.14
CA TYR A 96 2.37 2.27 12.49
C TYR A 96 1.44 1.06 12.60
N ASP A 97 1.09 0.44 11.48
CA ASP A 97 0.30 -0.79 11.44
C ASP A 97 1.21 -2.00 11.68
N ARG A 98 0.94 -2.74 12.77
CA ARG A 98 1.71 -3.93 13.15
C ARG A 98 1.11 -5.23 12.63
N THR A 99 -0.07 -5.19 12.02
CA THR A 99 -0.85 -6.39 11.68
C THR A 99 -0.33 -7.17 10.47
N ILE A 100 0.68 -6.63 9.76
CA ILE A 100 1.32 -7.29 8.60
C ILE A 100 2.42 -8.30 9.00
N HIS A 101 2.83 -8.35 10.27
CA HIS A 101 3.91 -9.25 10.69
C HIS A 101 3.51 -10.72 10.92
N GLU A 102 2.24 -11.08 10.73
CA GLU A 102 1.79 -12.46 10.89
C GLU A 102 1.07 -12.89 9.60
N ASP A 103 1.83 -13.25 8.58
CA ASP A 103 1.31 -14.17 7.56
C ASP A 103 1.20 -15.55 8.25
N PRO A 104 -0.02 -16.05 8.54
CA PRO A 104 -0.20 -17.34 9.20
C PRO A 104 0.31 -18.52 8.36
N PHE A 105 0.63 -18.29 7.09
CA PHE A 105 1.14 -19.28 6.15
C PHE A 105 2.65 -19.17 5.92
N ALA A 106 3.34 -18.14 6.42
CA ALA A 106 4.79 -17.99 6.25
C ALA A 106 5.61 -18.97 7.12
N GLU A 107 5.08 -19.43 8.26
CA GLU A 107 5.72 -20.48 9.08
C GLU A 107 5.48 -21.90 8.55
N ALA A 108 4.63 -22.08 7.54
CA ALA A 108 4.43 -23.38 6.89
C ALA A 108 5.47 -23.65 5.77
N SER A 109 6.68 -23.10 5.91
CA SER A 109 7.80 -23.52 5.04
C SER A 109 8.12 -24.98 5.34
N TYR A 110 7.63 -25.83 4.45
CA TYR A 110 7.86 -27.27 4.37
C TYR A 110 9.32 -27.62 4.74
N ASP A 111 9.51 -28.34 5.85
CA ASP A 111 10.76 -29.04 6.16
C ASP A 111 10.64 -30.46 5.57
N PRO A 112 11.26 -30.75 4.42
CA PRO A 112 11.18 -32.06 3.79
C PRO A 112 11.95 -33.15 4.55
N GLU A 113 12.76 -32.83 5.56
CA GLU A 113 13.67 -33.81 6.21
C GLU A 113 13.01 -34.60 7.36
N HIS A 114 11.82 -34.22 7.83
CA HIS A 114 11.23 -34.80 9.04
C HIS A 114 10.24 -35.97 8.82
N LEU A 115 10.08 -36.47 7.58
CA LEU A 115 9.16 -37.59 7.26
C LEU A 115 9.85 -38.89 6.80
N GLU A 116 11.17 -38.94 6.66
CA GLU A 116 11.89 -40.14 6.15
C GLU A 116 12.27 -41.18 7.22
N ALA A 117 11.41 -41.44 8.20
CA ALA A 117 11.64 -42.50 9.18
C ALA A 117 10.46 -43.46 9.31
N SER A 118 9.83 -43.85 8.19
CA SER A 118 9.13 -45.14 8.08
C SER A 118 8.68 -45.41 6.63
N HIS A 119 9.12 -46.57 6.10
CA HIS A 119 8.64 -47.27 4.89
C HIS A 119 9.18 -46.83 3.51
N LYS A 120 10.23 -47.53 3.06
CA LYS A 120 10.35 -48.09 1.69
C LYS A 120 9.74 -49.51 1.70
N PRO A 121 9.28 -50.11 0.57
CA PRO A 121 9.79 -49.91 -0.80
C PRO A 121 8.75 -49.85 -1.95
N GLU A 122 9.29 -49.48 -3.13
CA GLU A 122 8.83 -49.69 -4.51
C GLU A 122 8.29 -48.49 -5.32
N ARG A 123 8.72 -48.51 -6.58
CA ARG A 123 8.86 -47.43 -7.57
C ARG A 123 7.52 -46.94 -8.11
N GLN A 124 7.34 -45.62 -8.19
CA GLN A 124 6.95 -44.85 -9.39
C GLN A 124 6.95 -43.35 -9.06
N THR A 125 7.75 -42.58 -9.80
CA THR A 125 7.96 -41.12 -9.72
C THR A 125 6.73 -40.33 -10.17
N PRO A 126 6.33 -39.27 -9.46
CA PRO A 126 5.60 -38.13 -10.03
C PRO A 126 6.52 -36.90 -9.99
N GLN A 127 7.31 -36.73 -11.05
CA GLN A 127 8.12 -35.52 -11.29
C GLN A 127 7.63 -34.71 -12.50
N ASP A 128 6.45 -35.02 -13.06
CA ASP A 128 6.03 -34.40 -14.32
C ASP A 128 5.20 -33.10 -14.15
N ALA A 129 4.55 -32.86 -13.01
CA ALA A 129 3.63 -31.72 -12.88
C ALA A 129 4.33 -30.34 -12.84
N SER A 130 5.43 -30.20 -12.09
CA SER A 130 6.14 -28.91 -11.99
C SER A 130 6.94 -28.57 -13.24
N GLN A 131 7.41 -29.58 -13.97
CA GLN A 131 8.22 -29.40 -15.18
C GLN A 131 7.35 -29.12 -16.42
N GLU A 132 6.13 -29.66 -16.46
CA GLU A 132 5.11 -29.32 -17.46
C GLU A 132 4.67 -27.85 -17.34
N GLU A 133 4.43 -27.35 -16.13
CA GLU A 133 4.05 -25.96 -15.90
C GLU A 133 5.14 -24.97 -16.36
N GLU A 134 6.41 -25.26 -16.04
CA GLU A 134 7.53 -24.41 -16.49
C GLU A 134 7.64 -24.39 -18.03
N SER A 135 7.37 -25.52 -18.69
CA SER A 135 7.37 -25.64 -20.15
C SER A 135 6.21 -24.89 -20.81
N MET A 136 5.03 -24.88 -20.18
CA MET A 136 3.86 -24.12 -20.65
C MET A 136 4.08 -22.62 -20.54
N LEU A 137 4.59 -22.13 -19.40
CA LEU A 137 4.86 -20.70 -19.19
C LEU A 137 5.89 -20.16 -20.18
N ARG A 138 6.94 -20.93 -20.45
CA ARG A 138 7.98 -20.57 -21.42
C ARG A 138 7.42 -20.48 -22.85
N THR A 139 6.51 -21.38 -23.22
CA THR A 139 5.89 -21.38 -24.55
C THR A 139 4.99 -20.16 -24.75
N ILE A 140 4.22 -19.78 -23.73
CA ILE A 140 3.36 -18.58 -23.74
C ILE A 140 4.23 -17.31 -23.89
N LEU A 141 5.33 -17.21 -23.13
CA LEU A 141 6.23 -16.06 -23.17
C LEU A 141 6.85 -15.86 -24.56
N ILE A 142 7.31 -16.93 -25.20
CA ILE A 142 7.88 -16.88 -26.56
C ILE A 142 6.82 -16.45 -27.58
N GLY A 143 5.58 -16.94 -27.44
CA GLY A 143 4.46 -16.55 -28.29
C GLY A 143 4.16 -15.04 -28.22
N ILE A 144 4.09 -14.50 -27.00
CA ILE A 144 3.86 -13.06 -26.78
C ILE A 144 5.01 -12.23 -27.38
N LEU A 145 6.25 -12.64 -27.15
CA LEU A 145 7.43 -11.94 -27.66
C LEU A 145 7.42 -11.85 -29.20
N LYS A 146 6.97 -12.92 -29.88
CA LYS A 146 6.87 -12.95 -31.34
C LYS A 146 5.83 -11.96 -31.86
N ILE A 147 4.66 -11.87 -31.21
CA ILE A 147 3.59 -10.92 -31.59
C ILE A 147 4.08 -9.47 -31.44
N VAL A 148 4.76 -9.17 -30.33
CA VAL A 148 5.31 -7.82 -30.10
C VAL A 148 6.32 -7.44 -31.17
N LEU A 149 7.21 -8.36 -31.56
CA LEU A 149 8.21 -8.11 -32.60
C LEU A 149 7.56 -7.88 -33.98
N GLU A 150 6.48 -8.60 -34.30
CA GLU A 150 5.73 -8.47 -35.57
C GLU A 150 4.93 -7.15 -35.65
N ILE A 151 4.62 -6.52 -34.53
CA ILE A 151 3.97 -5.19 -34.50
C ILE A 151 5.01 -4.06 -34.66
N LEU A 152 6.25 -4.30 -34.22
CA LEU A 152 7.33 -3.30 -34.20
C LEU A 152 8.15 -3.22 -35.50
N PHE A 153 8.07 -4.22 -36.38
CA PHE A 153 8.80 -4.31 -37.67
C PHE A 153 7.87 -4.69 -38.81
#